data_AF-A0A080LXA2-F1
#
_entry.id   AF-A0A080LXA2-F1
#
_cell.length_a   1.000
_cell.length_b   1.000
_cell.length_c   1.000
_cell.angle_alpha   90.00
_cell.angle_beta   90.00
_cell.angle_gamma   90.00
#
_symmetry.space_group_name_H-M   'P 1'
#
loop_
_entity.id
_entity.type
_entity.pdbx_description
1 polymer ?
#
loop_
_entity_poly.entity_id
_entity_poly.type
_entity_poly.pdbx_seq_one_letter_code
_entity_poly.pdbx_strand_id
1 'polypeptide(L)'
;MIDEYGDLQGLVTLSDVLASIVGDLPSWDTAEEQDIVIRTDGSWLADGSVTIERLKTVLEINAVLPGEDENAFNTLGGFIMYVLGRVPVASDHFEWAEWRFEVVDMDRNRVDKVLVARRLRFSEAAVDASE
;
A
#
# COMPACT_ATOMS: atom_id res chain seq x y z
N MET A 1 33.45 32.61 11.68
CA MET A 1 33.30 31.66 12.80
C MET A 1 33.55 30.30 12.19
N ILE A 2 34.60 29.61 12.65
CA ILE A 2 35.09 28.35 12.08
C ILE A 2 34.75 27.25 13.08
N ASP A 3 34.31 26.10 12.58
CA ASP A 3 34.77 24.77 12.99
C ASP A 3 35.28 24.11 11.68
N GLU A 4 36.33 23.32 11.55
CA GLU A 4 37.06 22.34 12.38
C GLU A 4 36.42 20.96 12.54
N TYR A 5 35.47 20.55 11.68
CA TYR A 5 35.31 19.14 11.30
C TYR A 5 34.87 19.04 9.84
N GLY A 6 35.64 18.29 9.05
CA GLY A 6 35.29 18.01 7.67
C GLY A 6 34.04 17.13 7.57
N ASP A 7 33.13 17.52 6.68
CA ASP A 7 32.59 16.59 5.70
C ASP A 7 32.06 17.39 4.50
N LEU A 8 32.48 17.01 3.29
CA LEU A 8 31.90 17.55 2.06
C LEU A 8 30.51 16.93 1.92
N GLN A 9 29.50 17.60 2.48
CA GLN A 9 28.10 17.19 2.34
C GLN A 9 27.67 17.27 0.86
N GLY A 10 27.62 16.08 0.24
CA GLY A 10 26.59 15.67 -0.70
C GLY A 10 26.60 16.32 -2.07
N LEU A 11 27.30 15.71 -3.03
CA LEU A 11 27.01 15.92 -4.45
C LEU A 11 25.62 15.34 -4.75
N VAL A 12 24.58 16.19 -4.72
CA VAL A 12 23.25 15.82 -5.22
C VAL A 12 23.36 15.57 -6.71
N THR A 13 23.07 14.34 -7.14
CA THR A 13 23.17 13.95 -8.55
C THR A 13 21.85 14.21 -9.25
N LEU A 14 21.86 14.37 -10.58
CA LEU A 14 20.63 14.53 -11.36
C LEU A 14 19.68 13.33 -11.16
N SER A 15 20.22 12.16 -10.82
CA SER A 15 19.47 10.95 -10.49
C SER A 15 18.57 11.11 -9.26
N ASP A 16 19.00 11.85 -8.23
CA ASP A 16 18.24 12.05 -7.00
C ASP A 16 17.00 12.94 -7.24
N VAL A 17 17.11 13.90 -8.15
CA VAL A 17 15.99 14.76 -8.56
C VAL A 17 14.96 13.97 -9.37
N LEU A 18 15.41 13.05 -10.23
CA LEU A 18 14.51 12.18 -10.97
C LEU A 18 13.85 11.12 -10.08
N ALA A 19 14.57 10.56 -9.09
CA ALA A 19 14.03 9.65 -8.10
C ALA A 19 12.93 10.30 -7.24
N SER A 20 13.02 11.60 -6.95
CA SER A 20 11.97 12.36 -6.26
C SER A 20 10.65 12.46 -7.04
N ILE A 21 10.70 12.33 -8.37
CA ILE A 21 9.52 12.43 -9.24
C ILE A 21 8.98 11.03 -9.57
N VAL A 22 9.86 10.04 -9.69
CA VAL A 22 9.54 8.69 -10.19
C VAL A 22 9.38 7.66 -9.05
N GLY A 23 9.98 7.89 -7.88
CA GLY A 23 10.05 6.94 -6.78
C GLY A 23 11.17 5.89 -6.95
N ASP A 24 11.44 5.14 -5.87
CA ASP A 24 12.48 4.10 -5.81
C ASP A 24 12.12 2.94 -6.76
N LEU A 25 12.96 2.67 -7.76
CA LEU A 25 12.74 1.56 -8.69
C LEU A 25 13.10 0.24 -7.98
N PRO A 26 12.18 -0.74 -7.86
CA PRO A 26 12.54 -2.02 -7.29
C PRO A 26 13.63 -2.68 -8.16
N SER A 27 14.64 -3.26 -7.51
CA SER A 27 15.64 -4.09 -8.18
C SER A 27 14.94 -5.26 -8.85
N TRP A 28 15.29 -5.49 -10.12
CA TRP A 28 14.68 -6.42 -11.07
C TRP A 28 15.09 -7.89 -10.82
N ASP A 29 15.67 -8.19 -9.66
CA ASP A 29 16.36 -9.47 -9.38
C ASP A 29 15.54 -10.47 -8.54
N THR A 30 14.25 -10.23 -8.29
CA THR A 30 13.42 -11.11 -7.43
C THR A 30 11.99 -11.31 -7.96
N ALA A 31 11.84 -11.43 -9.29
CA ALA A 31 10.55 -11.42 -9.98
C ALA A 31 9.75 -12.75 -9.92
N GLU A 32 10.28 -13.79 -9.29
CA GLU A 32 9.55 -15.03 -9.02
C GLU A 32 9.32 -15.10 -7.49
N GLU A 33 8.05 -15.22 -7.04
CA GLU A 33 7.62 -15.49 -5.65
C GLU A 33 7.28 -14.33 -4.68
N GLN A 34 6.79 -13.17 -5.12
CA GLN A 34 6.22 -12.18 -4.19
C GLN A 34 4.70 -12.07 -4.32
N ASP A 35 3.99 -12.62 -3.34
CA ASP A 35 2.53 -12.56 -3.16
C ASP A 35 2.05 -11.13 -2.83
N ILE A 36 2.95 -10.28 -2.34
CA ILE A 36 2.75 -8.84 -2.13
C ILE A 36 4.00 -8.09 -2.63
N VAL A 37 3.79 -7.11 -3.50
CA VAL A 37 4.85 -6.25 -4.05
C VAL A 37 4.61 -4.79 -3.66
N ILE A 38 5.64 -4.11 -3.17
CA ILE A 38 5.60 -2.67 -2.91
C ILE A 38 5.84 -1.92 -4.23
N ARG A 39 4.99 -0.95 -4.52
CA ARG A 39 5.07 -0.08 -5.70
C ARG A 39 5.84 1.19 -5.37
N THR A 40 6.28 1.88 -6.42
CA THR A 40 7.09 3.11 -6.31
C THR A 40 6.36 4.27 -5.61
N ASP A 41 5.03 4.25 -5.61
CA ASP A 41 4.17 5.22 -4.91
C ASP A 41 3.90 4.85 -3.44
N GLY A 42 4.53 3.79 -2.93
CA GLY A 42 4.34 3.29 -1.57
C GLY A 42 3.05 2.50 -1.36
N SER A 43 2.27 2.23 -2.41
CA SER A 43 1.16 1.28 -2.36
C SER A 43 1.65 -0.16 -2.52
N TRP A 44 0.79 -1.13 -2.22
CA TRP A 44 1.07 -2.55 -2.34
C TRP A 44 0.18 -3.17 -3.39
N LEU A 45 0.76 -3.93 -4.32
CA LEU A 45 0.02 -4.83 -5.20
C LEU A 45 0.09 -6.24 -4.61
N ALA A 46 -1.06 -6.74 -4.16
CA ALA A 46 -1.17 -8.03 -3.49
C ALA A 46 -2.01 -9.02 -4.31
N ASP A 47 -1.67 -10.29 -4.21
CA ASP A 47 -2.47 -11.38 -4.73
C ASP A 47 -3.72 -11.60 -3.85
N GLY A 48 -4.87 -11.86 -4.46
CA GLY A 48 -6.12 -12.13 -3.73
C GLY A 48 -6.08 -13.41 -2.90
N SER A 49 -5.13 -14.31 -3.15
CA SER A 49 -4.89 -15.53 -2.37
C SER A 49 -4.04 -15.31 -1.10
N VAL A 50 -3.40 -14.14 -0.95
CA VAL A 50 -2.66 -13.76 0.27
C VAL A 50 -3.54 -13.96 1.50
N THR A 51 -2.99 -14.62 2.54
CA THR A 51 -3.71 -14.80 3.81
C THR A 51 -3.85 -13.48 4.55
N ILE A 52 -4.93 -13.34 5.30
CA ILE A 52 -5.15 -12.12 6.11
C ILE A 52 -4.04 -11.93 7.16
N GLU A 53 -3.54 -13.02 7.75
CA GLU A 53 -2.39 -12.97 8.65
C GLU A 53 -1.17 -12.36 7.96
N ARG A 54 -0.81 -12.87 6.77
CA ARG A 54 0.34 -12.38 5.99
C ARG A 54 0.16 -10.91 5.60
N LEU A 55 -1.03 -10.54 5.12
CA LEU A 55 -1.38 -9.16 4.79
C LEU A 55 -1.19 -8.23 5.99
N LYS A 56 -1.73 -8.61 7.16
CA LYS A 56 -1.63 -7.81 8.39
C LYS A 56 -0.19 -7.69 8.87
N THR A 57 0.62 -8.72 8.73
CA THR A 57 2.06 -8.65 9.03
C THR A 57 2.79 -7.68 8.11
N VAL A 58 2.56 -7.73 6.79
CA VAL A 58 3.27 -6.86 5.82
C VAL A 58 2.85 -5.41 5.96
N LEU A 59 1.56 -5.16 6.18
CA LEU A 59 1.01 -3.82 6.32
C LEU A 59 1.03 -3.28 7.75
N GLU A 60 1.58 -4.06 8.70
CA GLU A 60 1.60 -3.73 10.14
C GLU A 60 0.21 -3.39 10.72
N ILE A 61 -0.82 -4.09 10.24
CA ILE A 61 -2.21 -3.90 10.67
C ILE A 61 -2.45 -4.69 11.97
N ASN A 62 -2.54 -3.96 13.07
CA ASN A 62 -2.84 -4.53 14.39
C ASN A 62 -4.34 -4.62 14.71
N ALA A 63 -5.19 -3.95 13.94
CA ALA A 63 -6.63 -3.95 14.16
C ALA A 63 -7.31 -5.21 13.61
N VAL A 64 -8.44 -5.59 14.20
CA VAL A 64 -9.30 -6.69 13.74
C VAL A 64 -10.11 -6.23 12.53
N LEU A 65 -10.03 -6.97 11.43
CA LEU A 65 -10.78 -6.68 10.22
C LEU A 65 -12.28 -6.99 10.42
N PRO A 66 -13.19 -6.27 9.75
CA PRO A 66 -14.62 -6.58 9.79
C PRO A 66 -14.86 -8.04 9.37
N GLY A 67 -15.49 -8.83 10.24
CA GLY A 67 -15.78 -10.25 10.00
C GLY A 67 -14.64 -11.23 10.31
N GLU A 68 -13.48 -10.75 10.77
CA GLU A 68 -12.35 -11.62 11.16
C GLU A 68 -12.68 -12.49 12.37
N ASP A 69 -13.31 -11.92 13.41
CA ASP A 69 -13.72 -12.66 14.62
C ASP A 69 -14.74 -13.77 14.35
N GLU A 70 -15.52 -13.63 13.26
CA GLU A 70 -16.49 -14.63 12.79
C GLU A 70 -15.85 -15.69 11.89
N ASN A 71 -14.55 -15.57 11.60
CA ASN A 71 -13.81 -16.40 10.67
C ASN A 71 -14.46 -16.44 9.26
N ALA A 72 -15.01 -15.30 8.82
CA ALA A 72 -15.79 -15.20 7.59
C ALA A 72 -14.94 -15.32 6.30
N PHE A 73 -13.62 -15.14 6.41
CA PHE A 73 -12.66 -15.21 5.31
C PHE A 73 -11.27 -15.55 5.85
N ASN A 74 -10.41 -16.09 4.97
CA ASN A 74 -9.01 -16.39 5.29
C ASN A 74 -8.01 -15.65 4.38
N THR A 75 -8.48 -15.15 3.24
CA THR A 75 -7.66 -14.49 2.21
C THR A 75 -8.13 -13.08 1.91
N LEU A 76 -7.24 -12.26 1.33
CA LEU A 76 -7.54 -10.89 0.91
C LEU A 76 -8.75 -10.82 -0.04
N GLY A 77 -8.82 -11.70 -1.04
CA GLY A 77 -9.95 -11.77 -1.96
C GLY A 77 -11.26 -12.11 -1.24
N GLY A 78 -11.23 -13.02 -0.27
CA GLY A 78 -12.38 -13.36 0.56
C GLY A 78 -12.85 -12.19 1.42
N PHE A 79 -11.90 -11.46 2.03
CA PHE A 79 -12.19 -10.25 2.78
C PHE A 79 -12.87 -9.17 1.92
N ILE A 80 -12.38 -8.94 0.70
CA ILE A 80 -12.98 -7.97 -0.22
C ILE A 80 -14.42 -8.35 -0.60
N MET A 81 -14.66 -9.62 -0.92
CA MET A 81 -16.01 -10.09 -1.22
C MET A 81 -16.95 -9.98 -0.02
N TYR A 82 -16.44 -10.27 1.19
CA TYR A 82 -17.19 -10.11 2.43
C TYR A 82 -17.62 -8.66 2.65
N VAL A 83 -16.68 -7.71 2.53
CA VAL A 83 -16.98 -6.28 2.74
C VAL A 83 -17.91 -5.72 1.67
N LEU A 84 -17.72 -6.11 0.40
CA LEU A 84 -18.55 -5.62 -0.70
C LEU A 84 -19.92 -6.33 -0.79
N GLY A 85 -20.05 -7.52 -0.19
CA GLY A 85 -21.30 -8.31 -0.18
C GLY A 85 -21.72 -8.85 -1.56
N ARG A 86 -20.83 -8.82 -2.55
CA ARG A 86 -21.09 -9.26 -3.94
C ARG A 86 -19.79 -9.68 -4.62
N VAL A 87 -19.90 -10.31 -5.80
CA VAL A 87 -18.76 -10.48 -6.71
C VAL A 87 -18.36 -9.08 -7.22
N PRO A 88 -17.13 -8.62 -6.99
CA PRO A 88 -16.69 -7.30 -7.43
C PRO A 88 -16.34 -7.27 -8.92
N VAL A 89 -16.13 -6.06 -9.43
CA VAL A 89 -15.50 -5.80 -10.72
C VAL A 89 -14.22 -5.00 -10.51
N ALA A 90 -13.34 -4.95 -11.51
CA ALA A 90 -12.16 -4.10 -11.45
C ALA A 90 -12.53 -2.64 -11.16
N SER A 91 -11.66 -1.96 -10.40
CA SER A 91 -11.83 -0.62 -9.84
C SER A 91 -12.88 -0.46 -8.73
N ASP A 92 -13.64 -1.51 -8.38
CA ASP A 92 -14.36 -1.52 -7.11
C ASP A 92 -13.36 -1.37 -5.97
N HIS A 93 -13.69 -0.51 -5.02
CA HIS A 93 -12.83 -0.26 -3.87
C HIS A 93 -13.65 0.10 -2.63
N PHE A 94 -13.03 -0.05 -1.48
CA PHE A 94 -13.55 0.43 -0.22
C PHE A 94 -12.42 0.93 0.67
N GLU A 95 -12.79 1.74 1.65
CA GLU A 95 -11.88 2.20 2.69
C GLU A 95 -12.20 1.48 4.00
N TRP A 96 -11.15 1.12 4.72
CA TRP A 96 -11.24 0.66 6.10
C TRP A 96 -10.08 1.25 6.91
N ALA A 97 -10.42 1.96 7.98
CA ALA A 97 -9.48 2.72 8.82
C ALA A 97 -8.60 3.72 8.03
N GLU A 98 -7.34 3.38 7.82
CA GLU A 98 -6.37 4.17 7.05
C GLU A 98 -5.94 3.47 5.76
N TRP A 99 -6.64 2.42 5.37
CA TRP A 99 -6.34 1.61 4.20
C TRP A 99 -7.45 1.73 3.17
N ARG A 100 -7.06 1.79 1.91
CA ARG A 100 -7.92 1.67 0.74
C ARG A 100 -7.57 0.38 0.02
N PHE A 101 -8.58 -0.44 -0.24
CA PHE A 101 -8.46 -1.70 -0.99
C PHE A 101 -9.20 -1.52 -2.31
N GLU A 102 -8.50 -1.70 -3.43
CA GLU A 102 -9.06 -1.60 -4.77
C GLU A 102 -8.80 -2.90 -5.55
N VAL A 103 -9.85 -3.45 -6.16
CA VAL A 103 -9.74 -4.60 -7.05
C VAL A 103 -9.11 -4.16 -8.35
N VAL A 104 -7.96 -4.73 -8.69
CA VAL A 104 -7.24 -4.44 -9.94
C VAL A 104 -7.64 -5.44 -11.01
N ASP A 105 -7.71 -6.72 -10.65
CA ASP A 105 -8.01 -7.80 -11.59
C ASP A 105 -8.87 -8.90 -10.96
N MET A 106 -9.70 -9.52 -11.79
CA MET A 106 -10.63 -10.59 -11.45
C MET A 106 -10.39 -11.80 -12.34
N ASP A 107 -10.16 -12.98 -11.74
CA ASP A 107 -10.23 -14.26 -12.43
C ASP A 107 -11.61 -14.88 -12.22
N ARG A 108 -12.50 -14.70 -13.21
CA ARG A 108 -13.90 -15.11 -13.16
C ARG A 108 -14.63 -14.51 -11.96
N ASN A 109 -14.82 -15.29 -10.91
CA ASN A 109 -15.49 -14.92 -9.67
C ASN A 109 -14.52 -14.76 -8.50
N ARG A 110 -13.20 -14.84 -8.74
CA ARG A 110 -12.14 -14.69 -7.74
C ARG A 110 -11.43 -13.36 -7.94
N VAL A 111 -11.18 -12.63 -6.85
CA VAL A 111 -10.29 -11.47 -6.87
C VAL A 111 -8.86 -11.99 -7.05
N ASP A 112 -8.18 -11.55 -8.11
CA ASP A 112 -6.82 -12.01 -8.42
C ASP A 112 -5.76 -11.02 -7.94
N LYS A 113 -5.94 -9.73 -8.24
CA LYS A 113 -5.01 -8.67 -7.81
C LYS A 113 -5.74 -7.53 -7.13
N VAL A 114 -5.10 -7.03 -6.07
CA VAL A 114 -5.62 -5.96 -5.23
C VAL A 114 -4.55 -4.91 -5.03
N LEU A 115 -4.91 -3.66 -5.26
CA LEU A 115 -4.12 -2.51 -4.87
C LEU A 115 -4.53 -2.10 -3.45
N VAL A 116 -3.57 -2.12 -2.53
CA VAL A 116 -3.75 -1.64 -1.17
C VAL A 116 -2.93 -0.37 -1.00
N ALA A 117 -3.53 0.70 -0.49
CA ALA A 117 -2.84 1.97 -0.29
C ALA A 117 -3.23 2.58 1.05
N ARG A 118 -2.30 3.29 1.68
CA ARG A 118 -2.61 4.09 2.86
C ARG A 118 -3.35 5.35 2.42
N ARG A 119 -4.45 5.70 3.10
CA ARG A 119 -5.21 6.92 2.81
C ARG A 119 -4.35 8.11 3.17
N LEU A 120 -4.04 8.95 2.18
CA LEU A 120 -3.45 10.25 2.41
C LEU A 120 -4.38 11.06 3.33
N ARG A 121 -3.98 11.26 4.58
CA ARG A 121 -4.59 12.26 5.45
C ARG A 121 -3.94 13.58 5.04
N PHE A 122 -4.66 14.41 4.28
CA PHE A 122 -4.29 15.83 4.22
C PHE A 122 -4.50 16.40 5.63
N SER A 123 -3.43 16.84 6.30
CA SER A 123 -3.58 17.56 7.56
C SER A 123 -4.04 18.99 7.25
N GLU A 124 -5.06 19.44 7.97
CA GLU A 124 -5.66 20.77 7.84
C GLU A 124 -4.82 21.83 8.59
N ALA A 125 -3.49 21.73 8.54
CA ALA A 125 -2.57 22.47 9.41
C ALA A 125 -1.92 23.72 8.74
N ALA A 126 -2.59 24.35 7.77
CA ALA A 126 -2.03 25.52 7.08
C ALA A 126 -3.07 26.59 6.70
N VAL A 127 -4.08 26.84 7.55
CA VAL A 127 -5.03 27.96 7.34
C VAL A 127 -5.04 28.98 8.48
N ASP A 128 -4.34 28.76 9.60
CA ASP A 128 -4.34 29.71 10.73
C ASP A 128 -2.98 30.37 10.98
N ALA A 129 -2.45 31.04 9.95
CA ALA A 129 -1.31 31.95 10.10
C ALA A 129 -1.53 33.19 9.24
N SER A 130 -2.66 33.88 9.42
CA SER A 130 -2.90 35.27 8.98
C SER A 130 -4.19 35.82 9.60
N GLU A 131 -4.15 36.15 10.89
CA GLU A 131 -4.91 37.29 11.44
C GLU A 131 -4.12 37.96 12.58
#